data_AF-A0A1L3MRK5-F1
#
_entry.id   AF-A0A1L3MRK5-F1
#
_cell.length_a   1.000
_cell.length_b   1.000
_cell.length_c   1.000
_cell.angle_alpha   90.00
_cell.angle_beta   90.00
_cell.angle_gamma   90.00
#
_symmetry.space_group_name_H-M   'P 1'
#
loop_
_entity.id
_entity.type
_entity.pdbx_description
1 polymer ?
#
loop_
_entity_poly.entity_id
_entity_poly.type
_entity_poly.pdbx_seq_one_letter_code
_entity_poly.pdbx_strand_id
1 'polypeptide(L)'
;MLFGLFLVIFVVMEENYLFQMSIFYGIFTFIIMTSMISDFSSVLLDIRDRNILFPKPVNRRTISTAKLVHVIIYLSFLTIALVSIPLLIGLVRHGILFFLVSVLSVILLNLLVVGITALLYLFILRLFDGEKLKDIINYVQIGLSLSMMVGYQLLVRSFEFIDLTISLEPSWWHVPIFPMWYGAMMDMVMNNVFQPFNLLFTALGIIVPLVSLALYVTFNPTFEQSLQKLVYQGKAKVNKRSKLKERILTIICRSQEEKTFFTFARLMMKNERDFKLKVYPSLGFSVVIPFIFIMSGYDQDFDSIANGKLKNEIFCNGAFILFLNYTDL
;
A
#
# COMPACT_ATOMS: atom_id res chain seq x y z
N MET A 1 -5.45 -4.82 -17.34
CA MET A 1 -4.92 -5.72 -18.39
C MET A 1 -3.45 -5.45 -18.70
N LEU A 2 -3.03 -4.25 -19.13
CA LEU A 2 -1.62 -3.96 -19.45
C LEU A 2 -0.65 -4.22 -18.27
N PHE A 3 -1.02 -3.79 -17.05
CA PHE A 3 -0.24 -4.09 -15.84
C PHE A 3 -0.11 -5.60 -15.54
N GLY A 4 -1.08 -6.41 -15.96
CA GLY A 4 -1.03 -7.87 -15.78
C GLY A 4 0.01 -8.53 -16.69
N LEU A 5 0.36 -7.90 -17.82
CA LEU A 5 1.37 -8.42 -18.73
C LEU A 5 2.77 -8.38 -18.10
N PHE A 6 3.06 -7.32 -17.35
CA PHE A 6 4.31 -7.21 -16.58
C PHE A 6 4.47 -8.35 -15.57
N LEU A 7 3.38 -8.78 -14.93
CA LEU A 7 3.43 -9.87 -13.95
C LEU A 7 3.75 -11.25 -14.54
N VAL A 8 3.63 -11.42 -15.86
CA VAL A 8 3.91 -12.68 -16.55
C VAL A 8 5.38 -13.10 -16.38
N ILE A 9 6.31 -12.14 -16.32
CA ILE A 9 7.75 -12.44 -16.17
C ILE A 9 8.02 -13.31 -14.93
N PHE A 10 7.35 -13.01 -13.83
CA PHE A 10 7.53 -13.72 -12.56
C PHE A 10 6.86 -15.10 -12.55
N VAL A 11 5.87 -15.33 -13.42
CA VAL A 11 5.28 -16.65 -13.59
C VAL A 11 6.13 -17.53 -14.52
N VAL A 12 6.90 -16.92 -15.41
CA VAL A 12 7.67 -17.60 -16.45
C VAL A 12 9.08 -17.99 -15.99
N MET A 13 9.67 -17.27 -15.04
CA MET A 13 10.95 -17.68 -14.46
C MET A 13 10.75 -18.99 -13.65
N GLU A 14 11.72 -19.91 -13.67
CA GLU A 14 11.60 -21.26 -13.06
C GLU A 14 12.63 -21.52 -11.95
N GLU A 15 13.41 -20.51 -11.56
CA GLU A 15 14.51 -20.70 -10.63
C GLU A 15 14.07 -20.97 -9.18
N ASN A 16 13.13 -20.18 -8.64
CA ASN A 16 12.68 -20.32 -7.26
C ASN A 16 11.24 -19.79 -7.08
N TYR A 17 10.29 -20.70 -6.80
CA TYR A 17 8.88 -20.36 -6.63
C TYR A 17 8.65 -19.43 -5.43
N LEU A 18 9.34 -19.64 -4.30
CA LEU A 18 9.20 -18.79 -3.11
C LEU A 18 9.53 -17.34 -3.46
N PHE A 19 10.65 -17.08 -4.12
CA PHE A 19 11.07 -15.73 -4.49
C PHE A 19 10.12 -15.07 -5.50
N GLN A 20 9.91 -15.73 -6.63
CA GLN A 20 9.17 -15.15 -7.76
C GLN A 20 7.71 -14.91 -7.41
N MET A 21 7.08 -15.86 -6.73
CA MET A 21 5.67 -15.75 -6.35
C MET A 21 5.49 -14.75 -5.22
N SER A 22 6.46 -14.60 -4.32
CA SER A 22 6.44 -13.53 -3.31
C SER A 22 6.46 -12.14 -3.97
N ILE A 23 7.27 -11.94 -5.01
CA ILE A 23 7.27 -10.68 -5.77
C ILE A 23 5.95 -10.49 -6.51
N PHE A 24 5.48 -11.52 -7.21
CA PHE A 24 4.20 -11.50 -7.93
C PHE A 24 3.05 -11.10 -7.00
N TYR A 25 2.91 -11.78 -5.86
CA TYR A 25 1.88 -11.47 -4.87
C TYR A 25 2.11 -10.12 -4.20
N GLY A 26 3.37 -9.66 -4.10
CA GLY A 26 3.70 -8.33 -3.58
C GLY A 26 3.13 -7.24 -4.47
N ILE A 27 3.46 -7.30 -5.78
CA ILE A 27 2.97 -6.38 -6.81
C ILE A 27 1.45 -6.42 -6.89
N PHE A 28 0.89 -7.62 -6.93
CA PHE A 28 -0.56 -7.81 -6.89
C PHE A 28 -1.19 -7.10 -5.68
N THR A 29 -0.71 -7.40 -4.48
CA THR A 29 -1.35 -6.90 -3.26
C THR A 29 -1.21 -5.40 -3.13
N PHE A 30 -0.07 -4.82 -3.52
CA PHE A 30 0.10 -3.38 -3.51
C PHE A 30 -0.89 -2.67 -4.45
N ILE A 31 -1.04 -3.15 -5.69
CA ILE A 31 -1.96 -2.54 -6.66
C ILE A 31 -3.39 -2.62 -6.13
N ILE A 32 -3.82 -3.80 -5.66
CA ILE A 32 -5.16 -4.00 -5.12
C ILE A 32 -5.40 -3.14 -3.88
N MET A 33 -4.43 -3.07 -2.96
CA MET A 33 -4.55 -2.29 -1.73
C MET A 33 -4.61 -0.78 -1.99
N THR A 34 -3.79 -0.27 -2.93
CA THR A 34 -3.81 1.15 -3.33
C THR A 34 -5.13 1.53 -3.98
N SER A 35 -5.62 0.70 -4.91
CA SER A 35 -6.93 0.92 -5.55
C SER A 35 -8.06 0.86 -4.54
N MET A 36 -8.07 -0.15 -3.66
CA MET A 36 -9.09 -0.28 -2.62
C MET A 36 -9.16 0.94 -1.70
N ILE A 37 -8.02 1.44 -1.23
CA ILE A 37 -8.00 2.63 -0.36
C ILE A 37 -8.47 3.88 -1.12
N SER A 38 -8.16 3.99 -2.42
CA SER A 38 -8.59 5.12 -3.25
C SER A 38 -10.10 5.12 -3.49
N ASP A 39 -10.64 3.99 -3.94
CA ASP A 39 -12.02 3.88 -4.38
C ASP A 39 -13.00 3.76 -3.20
N PHE A 40 -12.58 3.12 -2.11
CA PHE A 40 -13.40 3.06 -0.91
C PHE A 40 -13.51 4.42 -0.21
N SER A 41 -12.50 5.29 -0.32
CA SER A 41 -12.54 6.66 0.20
C SER A 41 -13.70 7.47 -0.40
N SER A 42 -13.85 7.43 -1.74
CA SER A 42 -14.87 8.21 -2.45
C SER A 42 -16.28 7.67 -2.18
N VAL A 43 -16.46 6.35 -2.20
CA VAL A 43 -17.77 5.69 -2.00
C VAL A 43 -18.22 5.74 -0.54
N LEU A 44 -17.31 5.61 0.42
CA LEU A 44 -17.67 5.63 1.84
C LEU A 44 -17.93 7.06 2.32
N LEU A 45 -17.12 8.03 1.89
CA LEU A 45 -17.17 9.41 2.38
C LEU A 45 -18.04 10.34 1.56
N ASP A 46 -18.73 9.85 0.54
CA ASP A 46 -19.81 10.62 -0.05
C ASP A 46 -21.00 10.66 0.92
N ILE A 47 -21.03 11.73 1.71
CA ILE A 47 -22.11 12.07 2.63
C ILE A 47 -23.28 12.77 1.91
N ARG A 48 -23.14 13.14 0.62
CA ARG A 48 -24.21 13.83 -0.12
C ARG A 48 -25.42 12.94 -0.31
N ASP A 49 -25.19 11.67 -0.65
CA ASP A 49 -26.27 10.69 -0.89
C ASP A 49 -27.07 10.38 0.37
N ARG A 50 -26.45 10.50 1.55
CA ARG A 50 -27.13 10.23 2.82
C ARG A 50 -28.23 11.25 3.11
N ASN A 51 -28.02 12.53 2.81
CA ASN A 51 -29.05 13.56 3.03
C ASN A 51 -30.29 13.38 2.12
N ILE A 52 -30.12 12.70 0.98
CA ILE A 52 -31.19 12.39 0.02
C ILE A 52 -31.90 11.06 0.37
N LEU A 53 -31.17 10.09 0.91
CA LEU A 53 -31.68 8.76 1.24
C LEU A 53 -32.26 8.65 2.66
N PHE A 54 -31.86 9.50 3.60
CA PHE A 54 -32.39 9.52 4.98
C PHE A 54 -33.92 9.68 5.12
N PRO A 55 -34.62 10.48 4.28
CA PRO A 55 -36.08 10.59 4.37
C PRO A 55 -36.82 9.39 3.76
N LYS A 56 -36.13 8.44 3.11
CA LYS A 56 -36.74 7.23 2.53
C LYS A 56 -36.68 6.07 3.54
N PRO A 57 -37.68 5.17 3.58
CA PRO A 57 -37.71 4.02 4.50
C PRO A 57 -36.75 2.90 4.06
N VAL A 58 -35.47 3.21 3.91
CA VAL A 58 -34.42 2.25 3.53
C VAL A 58 -33.63 1.89 4.77
N ASN A 59 -33.54 0.60 5.10
CA ASN A 59 -32.79 0.13 6.26
C ASN A 59 -31.30 0.42 6.07
N ARG A 60 -30.62 0.86 7.14
CA ARG A 60 -29.17 1.11 7.15
C ARG A 60 -28.37 -0.14 6.74
N ARG A 61 -28.87 -1.34 7.09
CA ARG A 61 -28.29 -2.62 6.65
C ARG A 61 -28.27 -2.73 5.12
N THR A 62 -29.35 -2.35 4.44
CA THR A 62 -29.46 -2.39 2.97
C THR A 62 -28.46 -1.44 2.30
N ILE A 63 -28.24 -0.25 2.86
CA ILE A 63 -27.26 0.73 2.33
C ILE A 63 -25.83 0.19 2.50
N SER A 64 -25.52 -0.38 3.68
CA SER A 64 -24.22 -0.98 3.96
C SER A 64 -23.94 -2.19 3.06
N THR A 65 -24.93 -3.06 2.86
CA THR A 65 -24.85 -4.20 1.92
C THR A 65 -24.67 -3.75 0.48
N ALA A 66 -25.38 -2.71 0.02
CA ALA A 66 -25.22 -2.19 -1.34
C ALA A 66 -23.80 -1.66 -1.60
N LYS A 67 -23.22 -0.93 -0.64
CA LYS A 67 -21.82 -0.48 -0.73
C LYS A 67 -20.84 -1.66 -0.76
N LEU A 68 -21.05 -2.68 0.07
CA LEU A 68 -20.23 -3.89 0.05
C LEU A 68 -20.30 -4.63 -1.28
N VAL A 69 -21.49 -4.79 -1.86
CA VAL A 69 -21.67 -5.44 -3.16
C VAL A 69 -20.93 -4.68 -4.27
N HIS A 70 -21.06 -3.35 -4.30
CA HIS A 70 -20.30 -2.53 -5.25
C HIS A 70 -18.78 -2.74 -5.11
N VAL A 71 -18.27 -2.74 -3.88
CA VAL A 71 -16.85 -2.94 -3.59
C VAL A 71 -16.38 -4.34 -4.02
N ILE A 72 -17.17 -5.39 -3.75
CA ILE A 72 -16.85 -6.77 -4.15
C ILE A 72 -16.81 -6.89 -5.67
N ILE A 73 -17.83 -6.39 -6.38
CA ILE A 73 -17.88 -6.44 -7.85
C ILE A 73 -16.67 -5.74 -8.45
N TYR A 74 -16.34 -4.55 -7.94
CA TYR A 74 -15.18 -3.79 -8.39
C TYR A 74 -13.86 -4.53 -8.14
N LEU A 75 -13.67 -5.08 -6.93
CA LEU A 75 -12.48 -5.88 -6.58
C LEU A 75 -12.32 -7.08 -7.51
N SER A 76 -13.43 -7.77 -7.80
CA SER A 76 -13.42 -8.95 -8.67
C SER A 76 -12.97 -8.58 -10.07
N PHE A 77 -13.53 -7.51 -10.66
CA PHE A 77 -13.11 -7.06 -11.98
C PHE A 77 -11.63 -6.64 -12.01
N LEU A 78 -11.18 -5.89 -11.02
CA LEU A 78 -9.78 -5.45 -10.93
C LEU A 78 -8.82 -6.64 -10.79
N THR A 79 -9.15 -7.60 -9.92
CA THR A 79 -8.37 -8.84 -9.71
C THR A 79 -8.28 -9.64 -11.01
N ILE A 80 -9.43 -9.90 -11.66
CA ILE A 80 -9.47 -10.67 -12.90
C ILE A 80 -8.66 -9.96 -13.98
N ALA A 81 -8.79 -8.63 -14.11
CA ALA A 81 -8.07 -7.86 -15.11
C ALA A 81 -6.54 -7.82 -14.90
N LEU A 82 -6.07 -8.06 -13.67
CA LEU A 82 -4.65 -8.04 -13.30
C LEU A 82 -4.02 -9.43 -13.40
N VAL A 83 -4.74 -10.46 -12.98
CA VAL A 83 -4.17 -11.79 -12.73
C VAL A 83 -4.58 -12.83 -13.78
N SER A 84 -5.62 -12.59 -14.59
CA SER A 84 -6.07 -13.54 -15.62
C SER A 84 -4.97 -13.97 -16.57
N ILE A 85 -4.24 -13.04 -17.19
CA ILE A 85 -3.19 -13.35 -18.18
C ILE A 85 -2.04 -14.15 -17.52
N PRO A 86 -1.42 -13.70 -16.40
CA PRO A 86 -0.40 -14.50 -15.72
C PRO A 86 -0.86 -15.89 -15.32
N LEU A 87 -2.09 -16.04 -14.81
CA LEU A 87 -2.58 -17.36 -14.40
C LEU A 87 -2.86 -18.30 -15.56
N LEU A 88 -3.36 -17.78 -16.69
CA LEU A 88 -3.56 -18.60 -17.89
C LEU A 88 -2.22 -19.11 -18.43
N ILE A 89 -1.19 -18.26 -18.43
CA ILE A 89 0.17 -18.66 -18.82
C ILE A 89 0.74 -19.66 -17.82
N GLY A 90 0.57 -19.41 -16.52
CA GLY A 90 0.98 -20.33 -15.46
C GLY A 90 0.28 -21.70 -15.54
N LEU A 91 -1.00 -21.74 -15.93
CA LEU A 91 -1.75 -22.98 -16.15
C LEU A 91 -1.13 -23.82 -17.27
N VAL A 92 -0.77 -23.19 -18.39
CA VAL A 92 -0.18 -23.89 -19.54
C VAL A 92 1.23 -24.37 -19.23
N ARG A 93 2.00 -23.60 -18.45
CA ARG A 93 3.41 -23.88 -18.16
C ARG A 93 3.64 -24.83 -16.99
N HIS A 94 2.99 -24.55 -15.86
CA HIS A 94 3.21 -25.23 -14.58
C HIS A 94 2.10 -26.23 -14.21
N GLY A 95 1.03 -26.29 -15.02
CA GLY A 95 -0.08 -27.23 -14.88
C GLY A 95 -1.23 -26.75 -14.00
N ILE A 96 -2.22 -27.62 -13.83
CA ILE A 96 -3.48 -27.30 -13.14
C ILE A 96 -3.31 -27.05 -11.64
N LEU A 97 -2.35 -27.75 -11.00
CA LEU A 97 -2.08 -27.59 -9.57
C LEU A 97 -1.61 -26.17 -9.25
N PHE A 98 -0.67 -25.65 -10.05
CA PHE A 98 -0.18 -24.28 -9.96
C PHE A 98 -1.33 -23.28 -10.02
N PHE A 99 -2.23 -23.46 -11.00
CA PHE A 99 -3.36 -22.59 -11.23
C PHE A 99 -4.32 -22.57 -10.03
N LEU A 100 -4.69 -23.74 -9.50
CA LEU A 100 -5.62 -23.86 -8.37
C LEU A 100 -5.07 -23.21 -7.10
N VAL A 101 -3.79 -23.47 -6.78
CA VAL A 101 -3.13 -22.84 -5.62
C VAL A 101 -3.06 -21.34 -5.79
N SER A 102 -2.71 -20.85 -6.97
CA SER A 102 -2.61 -19.42 -7.23
C SER A 102 -3.96 -18.71 -7.17
N VAL A 103 -5.03 -19.32 -7.69
CA VAL A 103 -6.41 -18.81 -7.53
C VAL A 103 -6.79 -18.72 -6.06
N LEU A 104 -6.51 -19.76 -5.28
CA LEU A 104 -6.78 -19.77 -3.84
C LEU A 104 -6.00 -18.66 -3.11
N SER A 105 -4.71 -18.52 -3.39
CA SER A 105 -3.85 -17.47 -2.85
C SER A 105 -4.37 -16.07 -3.17
N VAL A 106 -4.82 -15.84 -4.41
CA VAL A 106 -5.39 -14.55 -4.84
C VAL A 106 -6.71 -14.24 -4.12
N ILE A 107 -7.56 -15.24 -3.88
CA ILE A 107 -8.80 -15.07 -3.12
C ILE A 107 -8.51 -14.70 -1.67
N LEU A 108 -7.58 -15.43 -1.02
CA LEU A 108 -7.18 -15.18 0.36
C LEU A 108 -6.51 -13.81 0.52
N LEU A 109 -5.66 -13.41 -0.44
CA LEU A 109 -5.05 -12.07 -0.47
C LEU A 109 -6.10 -10.97 -0.61
N ASN A 110 -7.07 -11.14 -1.51
CA ASN A 110 -8.18 -10.21 -1.64
C ASN A 110 -8.96 -10.06 -0.34
N LEU A 111 -9.24 -11.18 0.34
CA LEU A 111 -9.90 -11.18 1.64
C LEU A 111 -9.08 -10.41 2.69
N LEU A 112 -7.76 -10.64 2.71
CA LEU A 112 -6.83 -9.94 3.59
C LEU A 112 -6.84 -8.44 3.35
N VAL A 113 -6.76 -8.01 2.09
CA VAL A 113 -6.77 -6.58 1.73
C VAL A 113 -8.07 -5.92 2.15
N VAL A 114 -9.21 -6.56 1.88
CA VAL A 114 -10.53 -6.05 2.32
C VAL A 114 -10.59 -5.96 3.86
N GLY A 115 -10.11 -6.96 4.58
CA GLY A 115 -10.07 -6.94 6.04
C GLY A 115 -9.17 -5.82 6.59
N ILE A 116 -7.93 -5.70 6.10
CA ILE A 116 -6.98 -4.67 6.54
C ILE A 116 -7.51 -3.27 6.23
N THR A 117 -8.02 -3.06 5.01
CA THR A 117 -8.59 -1.75 4.64
C THR A 117 -9.78 -1.40 5.52
N ALA A 118 -10.70 -2.32 5.77
CA ALA A 118 -11.84 -2.06 6.65
C ALA A 118 -11.41 -1.74 8.09
N LEU A 119 -10.43 -2.47 8.64
CA LEU A 119 -9.84 -2.18 9.96
C LEU A 119 -9.16 -0.81 10.01
N LEU A 120 -8.47 -0.44 8.94
CA LEU A 120 -7.85 0.88 8.78
C LEU A 120 -8.93 1.97 8.76
N TYR A 121 -10.01 1.82 7.99
CA TYR A 121 -11.12 2.79 7.98
C TYR A 121 -11.79 2.91 9.35
N LEU A 122 -12.04 1.80 10.02
CA LEU A 122 -12.53 1.76 11.40
C LEU A 122 -11.63 2.57 12.34
N PHE A 123 -10.32 2.35 12.26
CA PHE A 123 -9.33 3.04 13.08
C PHE A 123 -9.34 4.55 12.84
N ILE A 124 -9.36 4.98 11.57
CA ILE A 124 -9.39 6.40 11.23
C ILE A 124 -10.70 7.04 11.71
N LEU A 125 -11.86 6.40 11.48
CA LEU A 125 -13.16 6.92 11.92
C LEU A 125 -13.29 7.06 13.43
N ARG A 126 -12.60 6.21 14.21
CA ARG A 126 -12.61 6.28 15.68
C ARG A 126 -11.79 7.46 16.20
N LEU A 127 -10.74 7.86 15.48
CA LEU A 127 -9.78 8.88 15.92
C LEU A 127 -10.01 10.27 15.31
N PHE A 128 -10.73 10.37 14.18
CA PHE A 128 -10.75 11.60 13.39
C PHE A 128 -12.15 12.01 12.88
N ASP A 129 -12.41 13.32 12.91
CA ASP A 129 -13.63 13.95 12.40
C ASP A 129 -13.68 13.99 10.86
N GLY A 130 -14.88 14.17 10.29
CA GLY A 130 -15.16 13.87 8.88
C GLY A 130 -14.45 14.76 7.86
N GLU A 131 -14.19 16.03 8.20
CA GLU A 131 -13.37 16.91 7.36
C GLU A 131 -11.92 16.42 7.24
N LYS A 132 -11.39 15.81 8.29
CA LYS A 132 -10.01 15.28 8.29
C LYS A 132 -9.93 13.86 7.72
N LEU A 133 -11.05 13.13 7.63
CA LEU A 133 -11.02 11.75 7.15
C LEU A 133 -10.47 11.66 5.71
N LYS A 134 -10.94 12.56 4.84
CA LYS A 134 -10.48 12.63 3.44
C LYS A 134 -8.98 12.93 3.36
N ASP A 135 -8.50 13.88 4.17
CA ASP A 135 -7.07 14.21 4.24
C ASP A 135 -6.23 13.03 4.76
N ILE A 136 -6.71 12.32 5.78
CA ILE A 136 -5.97 11.20 6.39
C ILE A 136 -5.89 10.00 5.46
N ILE A 137 -6.94 9.72 4.69
CA ILE A 137 -6.87 8.65 3.69
C ILE A 137 -5.80 8.97 2.64
N ASN A 138 -5.71 10.22 2.19
CA ASN A 138 -4.62 10.63 1.28
C ASN A 138 -3.24 10.43 1.94
N TYR A 139 -3.08 10.75 3.23
CA TYR A 139 -1.82 10.49 3.96
C TYR A 139 -1.52 8.99 4.09
N VAL A 140 -2.54 8.15 4.32
CA VAL A 140 -2.39 6.69 4.33
C VAL A 140 -1.94 6.20 2.96
N GLN A 141 -2.51 6.71 1.87
CA GLN A 141 -2.07 6.36 0.50
C GLN A 141 -0.61 6.75 0.27
N ILE A 142 -0.21 7.96 0.67
CA ILE A 142 1.19 8.40 0.59
C ILE A 142 2.10 7.44 1.39
N GLY A 143 1.70 7.07 2.61
CA GLY A 143 2.41 6.11 3.44
C GLY A 143 2.49 4.72 2.81
N LEU A 144 1.42 4.26 2.17
CA LEU A 144 1.36 2.98 1.47
C LEU A 144 2.34 2.95 0.29
N SER A 145 2.38 4.02 -0.52
CA SER A 145 3.35 4.15 -1.61
C SER A 145 4.80 4.17 -1.12
N LEU A 146 5.08 4.82 0.01
CA LEU A 146 6.40 4.79 0.64
C LEU A 146 6.75 3.38 1.16
N SER A 147 5.78 2.71 1.79
CA SER A 147 5.90 1.35 2.31
C SER A 147 6.12 0.34 1.18
N MET A 148 5.59 0.57 -0.02
CA MET A 148 5.85 -0.25 -1.20
C MET A 148 7.31 -0.16 -1.63
N MET A 149 7.82 1.06 -1.72
CA MET A 149 9.20 1.31 -2.14
C MET A 149 10.18 0.61 -1.20
N VAL A 150 9.98 0.76 0.12
CA VAL A 150 10.79 0.07 1.14
C VAL A 150 10.52 -1.43 1.13
N GLY A 151 9.24 -1.83 1.05
CA GLY A 151 8.78 -3.21 1.17
C GLY A 151 9.32 -4.12 0.07
N TYR A 152 9.36 -3.68 -1.19
CA TYR A 152 9.97 -4.49 -2.25
C TYR A 152 11.46 -4.66 -2.07
N GLN A 153 12.16 -3.63 -1.61
CA GLN A 153 13.58 -3.75 -1.38
C GLN A 153 13.87 -4.70 -0.23
N LEU A 154 13.11 -4.62 0.86
CA LEU A 154 13.19 -5.59 1.95
C LEU A 154 12.87 -7.01 1.46
N LEU A 155 11.85 -7.17 0.61
CA LEU A 155 11.51 -8.46 0.03
C LEU A 155 12.67 -8.99 -0.81
N VAL A 156 13.21 -8.22 -1.75
CA VAL A 156 14.33 -8.66 -2.59
C VAL A 156 15.58 -8.98 -1.75
N ARG A 157 15.87 -8.18 -0.72
CA ARG A 157 16.97 -8.44 0.22
C ARG A 157 16.75 -9.64 1.14
N SER A 158 15.52 -10.12 1.28
CA SER A 158 15.23 -11.33 2.08
C SER A 158 15.82 -12.60 1.43
N PHE A 159 16.30 -12.48 0.19
CA PHE A 159 16.86 -13.56 -0.59
C PHE A 159 18.32 -13.24 -0.91
N GLU A 160 19.22 -14.14 -0.51
CA GLU A 160 20.62 -14.06 -0.90
C GLU A 160 20.81 -14.76 -2.25
N PHE A 161 21.55 -14.11 -3.15
CA PHE A 161 21.89 -14.66 -4.46
C PHE A 161 23.33 -15.17 -4.41
N ILE A 162 23.54 -16.37 -3.88
CA ILE A 162 24.85 -17.03 -3.88
C ILE A 162 24.82 -18.14 -4.94
N ASP A 163 25.68 -18.00 -5.95
CA ASP A 163 25.92 -19.01 -7.00
C ASP A 163 24.64 -19.61 -7.62
N LEU A 164 23.67 -18.74 -7.99
CA LEU A 164 22.37 -19.10 -8.60
C LEU A 164 21.42 -19.91 -7.70
N THR A 165 21.80 -20.17 -6.46
CA THR A 165 20.90 -20.73 -5.45
C THR A 165 20.29 -19.60 -4.63
N ILE A 166 18.98 -19.46 -4.73
CA ILE A 166 18.22 -18.50 -3.94
C ILE A 166 17.89 -19.17 -2.60
N SER A 167 18.61 -18.78 -1.54
CA SER A 167 18.34 -19.21 -0.16
C SER A 167 17.67 -18.09 0.61
N LEU A 168 16.72 -18.45 1.48
CA LEU A 168 16.09 -17.55 2.44
C LEU A 168 16.48 -18.00 3.84
N GLU A 169 17.19 -17.16 4.58
CA GLU A 169 17.44 -17.39 6.00
C GLU A 169 16.24 -16.88 6.83
N PRO A 170 15.56 -17.74 7.59
CA PRO A 170 14.37 -17.33 8.34
C PRO A 170 14.68 -16.25 9.39
N SER A 171 14.03 -15.10 9.25
CA SER A 171 14.13 -13.99 10.18
C SER A 171 12.74 -13.53 10.64
N TRP A 172 12.66 -12.95 11.84
CA TRP A 172 11.38 -12.46 12.39
C TRP A 172 10.81 -11.27 11.61
N TRP A 173 11.66 -10.51 10.91
CA TRP A 173 11.26 -9.35 10.13
C TRP A 173 10.63 -9.73 8.77
N HIS A 174 10.70 -11.00 8.36
CA HIS A 174 9.97 -11.52 7.19
C HIS A 174 8.46 -11.67 7.44
N VAL A 175 8.03 -11.83 8.70
CA VAL A 175 6.62 -12.05 9.06
C VAL A 175 5.68 -10.94 8.57
N PRO A 176 5.96 -9.63 8.77
CA PRO A 176 5.07 -8.56 8.28
C PRO A 176 4.98 -8.46 6.75
N ILE A 177 5.84 -9.16 5.99
CA ILE A 177 5.83 -9.18 4.53
C ILE A 177 4.80 -10.23 4.08
N PHE A 178 3.52 -9.90 4.25
CA PHE A 178 2.39 -10.80 3.95
C PHE A 178 2.39 -11.41 2.53
N PRO A 179 2.98 -10.82 1.47
CA PRO A 179 3.07 -11.50 0.18
C PRO A 179 3.91 -12.77 0.22
N MET A 180 4.94 -12.82 1.08
CA MET A 180 5.78 -14.02 1.24
C MET A 180 5.02 -15.21 1.78
N TRP A 181 3.91 -14.99 2.49
CA TRP A 181 3.07 -16.09 3.00
C TRP A 181 2.52 -16.94 1.85
N TYR A 182 2.12 -16.28 0.77
CA TYR A 182 1.56 -16.91 -0.42
C TYR A 182 2.63 -17.43 -1.37
N GLY A 183 3.82 -16.80 -1.38
CA GLY A 183 5.00 -17.37 -2.04
C GLY A 183 5.41 -18.70 -1.41
N ALA A 184 5.45 -18.77 -0.07
CA ALA A 184 5.74 -19.99 0.68
C ALA A 184 4.69 -21.07 0.49
N MET A 185 3.40 -20.70 0.44
CA MET A 185 2.32 -21.62 0.09
C MET A 185 2.52 -22.23 -1.30
N MET A 186 2.98 -21.43 -2.27
CA MET A 186 3.25 -21.90 -3.62
C MET A 186 4.44 -22.86 -3.67
N ASP A 187 5.55 -22.49 -3.03
CA ASP A 187 6.78 -23.28 -2.96
C ASP A 187 6.54 -24.64 -2.28
N MET A 188 5.77 -24.65 -1.19
CA MET A 188 5.44 -25.88 -0.47
C MET A 188 4.66 -26.88 -1.35
N VAL A 189 3.74 -26.40 -2.20
CA VAL A 189 2.93 -27.27 -3.05
C VAL A 189 3.68 -27.70 -4.32
N MET A 190 4.45 -26.80 -4.94
CA MET A 190 5.13 -27.09 -6.20
C MET A 190 6.43 -27.88 -6.01
N ASN A 191 7.23 -27.52 -5.01
CA ASN A 191 8.52 -28.14 -4.75
C ASN A 191 8.48 -29.22 -3.66
N ASN A 192 7.34 -29.43 -3.00
CA ASN A 192 7.18 -30.35 -1.86
C ASN A 192 8.16 -30.08 -0.71
N VAL A 193 8.54 -28.81 -0.51
CA VAL A 193 9.47 -28.38 0.55
C VAL A 193 8.67 -28.02 1.80
N PHE A 194 8.66 -28.93 2.79
CA PHE A 194 7.95 -28.77 4.05
C PHE A 194 8.86 -28.29 5.18
N GLN A 195 9.48 -27.12 5.00
CA GLN A 195 10.26 -26.49 6.06
C GLN A 195 9.33 -25.82 7.10
N PRO A 196 9.73 -25.75 8.40
CA PRO A 196 8.91 -25.11 9.45
C PRO A 196 8.53 -23.66 9.13
N PHE A 197 9.42 -22.94 8.46
CA PHE A 197 9.19 -21.57 8.00
C PHE A 197 8.05 -21.49 6.97
N ASN A 198 8.10 -22.33 5.92
CA ASN A 198 7.06 -22.37 4.88
C ASN A 198 5.69 -22.76 5.46
N LEU A 199 5.69 -23.68 6.44
CA LEU A 199 4.49 -24.11 7.13
C LEU A 199 3.86 -22.96 7.94
N LEU A 200 4.67 -22.23 8.71
CA LEU A 200 4.23 -21.07 9.48
C LEU A 200 3.63 -20.00 8.56
N PHE A 201 4.31 -19.71 7.45
CA PHE A 201 3.90 -18.69 6.49
C PHE A 201 2.60 -19.07 5.78
N THR A 202 2.47 -20.34 5.38
CA THR A 202 1.22 -20.85 4.81
C THR A 202 0.07 -20.80 5.82
N ALA A 203 0.33 -21.16 7.09
CA ALA A 203 -0.67 -21.08 8.15
C ALA A 203 -1.12 -19.64 8.41
N LEU A 204 -0.20 -18.67 8.45
CA LEU A 204 -0.53 -17.25 8.53
C LEU A 204 -1.34 -16.77 7.33
N GLY A 205 -0.96 -17.20 6.12
CA GLY A 205 -1.66 -16.91 4.87
C GLY A 205 -3.11 -17.39 4.84
N ILE A 206 -3.49 -18.38 5.64
CA ILE A 206 -4.87 -18.87 5.75
C ILE A 206 -5.59 -18.26 6.96
N ILE A 207 -4.93 -18.23 8.13
CA ILE A 207 -5.57 -17.81 9.38
C ILE A 207 -5.82 -16.31 9.40
N VAL A 208 -4.83 -15.51 9.01
CA VAL A 208 -4.91 -14.04 9.15
C VAL A 208 -6.02 -13.42 8.27
N PRO A 209 -6.23 -13.82 7.01
CA PRO A 209 -7.35 -13.31 6.21
C PRO A 209 -8.71 -13.69 6.80
N LEU A 210 -8.85 -14.90 7.35
CA LEU A 210 -10.10 -15.34 7.98
C LEU A 210 -10.38 -14.56 9.27
N VAL A 211 -9.36 -14.35 10.09
CA VAL A 211 -9.45 -13.55 11.32
C VAL A 211 -9.79 -12.09 10.98
N SER A 212 -9.17 -11.50 9.96
CA SER A 212 -9.44 -10.10 9.59
C SER A 212 -10.89 -9.91 9.13
N LEU A 213 -11.46 -10.87 8.40
CA LEU A 213 -12.89 -10.87 8.04
C LEU A 213 -13.79 -11.02 9.28
N ALA A 214 -13.45 -11.92 10.20
CA ALA A 214 -14.22 -12.11 11.44
C ALA A 214 -14.21 -10.83 12.30
N LEU A 215 -13.07 -10.15 12.41
CA LEU A 215 -12.97 -8.85 13.08
C LEU A 215 -13.83 -7.81 12.38
N TYR A 216 -13.79 -7.73 11.05
CA TYR A 216 -14.64 -6.79 10.29
C TYR A 216 -16.12 -6.96 10.60
N VAL A 217 -16.64 -8.20 10.54
CA VAL A 217 -18.05 -8.48 10.83
C VAL A 217 -18.40 -8.10 12.27
N THR A 218 -17.50 -8.38 13.22
CA THR A 218 -17.67 -8.07 14.64
C THR A 218 -17.68 -6.55 14.91
N PHE A 219 -16.85 -5.78 14.22
CA PHE A 219 -16.73 -4.33 14.41
C PHE A 219 -17.63 -3.49 13.51
N ASN A 220 -18.40 -4.11 12.62
CA ASN A 220 -19.37 -3.43 11.75
C ASN A 220 -20.37 -2.50 12.51
N PRO A 221 -20.97 -2.88 13.66
CA PRO A 221 -21.83 -1.94 14.40
C PRO A 221 -21.07 -0.70 14.91
N THR A 222 -19.81 -0.86 15.30
CA THR A 222 -18.94 0.24 15.75
C THR A 222 -18.55 1.16 14.59
N PHE A 223 -18.39 0.61 13.39
CA PHE A 223 -18.18 1.37 12.15
C PHE A 223 -19.33 2.34 11.90
N GLU A 224 -20.56 1.83 11.93
CA GLU A 224 -21.78 2.60 11.72
C GLU A 224 -21.99 3.71 12.77
N GLN A 225 -21.63 3.43 14.03
CA GLN A 225 -21.67 4.44 15.10
C GLN A 225 -20.62 5.54 14.89
N SER A 226 -19.42 5.17 14.46
CA SER A 226 -18.34 6.14 14.20
C SER A 226 -18.67 7.01 12.98
N LEU A 227 -19.29 6.43 11.94
CA LEU A 227 -19.84 7.18 10.81
C LEU A 227 -20.93 8.17 11.23
N GLN A 228 -21.75 7.86 12.25
CA GLN A 228 -22.73 8.81 12.76
C GLN A 228 -22.08 10.01 13.46
N LYS A 229 -21.02 9.79 14.25
CA LYS A 229 -20.28 10.89 14.91
C LYS A 229 -19.73 11.90 13.91
N LEU A 230 -19.17 11.42 12.79
CA LEU A 230 -18.68 12.29 11.72
C LEU A 230 -19.73 13.23 11.13
N VAL A 231 -20.97 12.75 10.97
CA VAL A 231 -22.06 13.52 10.36
C VAL A 231 -22.58 14.58 11.34
N TYR A 232 -22.65 14.28 12.63
CA TYR A 232 -23.16 15.21 13.64
C TYR A 232 -22.10 16.22 14.14
N GLN A 233 -20.80 15.94 13.99
CA GLN A 233 -19.70 16.80 14.46
C GLN A 233 -19.03 17.66 13.37
N GLY A 234 -19.67 17.84 12.22
CA GLY A 234 -19.22 18.74 11.15
C GLY A 234 -19.23 20.24 11.48
N LYS A 235 -18.84 20.64 12.70
CA LYS A 235 -18.50 22.03 13.00
C LYS A 235 -17.01 22.22 12.70
N ALA A 236 -16.73 22.91 11.58
CA ALA A 236 -15.41 23.40 11.24
C ALA A 236 -14.76 24.04 12.48
N LYS A 237 -13.72 23.39 13.02
CA LYS A 237 -12.99 23.91 14.17
C LYS A 237 -12.22 25.13 13.69
N VAL A 238 -12.68 26.33 14.07
CA VAL A 238 -11.98 27.59 13.78
C VAL A 238 -10.56 27.48 14.35
N ASN A 239 -9.57 27.30 13.48
CA ASN A 239 -8.18 27.20 13.87
C ASN A 239 -7.75 28.53 14.48
N LYS A 240 -7.51 28.56 15.79
CA LYS A 240 -6.85 29.70 16.45
C LYS A 240 -5.49 29.93 15.78
N ARG A 241 -5.21 31.18 15.38
CA ARG A 241 -3.90 31.59 14.84
C ARG A 241 -2.83 31.27 15.90
N SER A 242 -1.89 30.39 15.54
CA SER A 242 -0.77 30.03 16.42
C SER A 242 0.25 31.17 16.40
N LYS A 243 0.47 31.82 17.55
CA LYS A 243 1.46 32.90 17.73
C LYS A 243 2.89 32.49 17.36
N LEU A 244 3.20 31.19 17.47
CA LEU A 244 4.49 30.63 17.06
C LEU A 244 4.66 30.68 15.53
N LYS A 245 3.58 30.48 14.77
CA LYS A 245 3.61 30.55 13.30
C LYS A 245 3.82 31.99 12.82
N GLU A 246 3.22 32.96 13.49
CA GLU A 246 3.41 34.38 13.16
C GLU A 246 4.86 34.82 13.43
N ARG A 247 5.50 34.33 14.50
CA ARG A 247 6.94 34.59 14.78
C ARG A 247 7.88 34.02 13.71
N ILE A 248 7.62 32.81 13.24
CA ILE A 248 8.44 32.18 12.19
C ILE A 248 8.27 32.93 10.86
N LEU A 249 7.04 33.35 10.53
CA LEU A 249 6.74 34.16 9.35
C LEU A 249 7.43 35.54 9.38
N THR A 250 7.58 36.15 10.56
CA THR A 250 8.33 37.42 10.70
C THR A 250 9.84 37.26 10.58
N ILE A 251 10.38 36.07 10.83
CA ILE A 251 11.83 35.79 10.68
C ILE A 251 12.17 35.45 9.23
N ILE A 252 11.32 34.67 8.55
CA ILE A 252 11.59 34.17 7.20
C ILE A 252 11.25 35.23 6.14
N CYS A 253 10.16 35.98 6.31
CA CYS A 253 9.71 36.97 5.33
C CYS A 253 10.00 38.39 5.82
N ARG A 254 10.80 39.14 5.06
CA ARG A 254 11.18 40.52 5.39
C ARG A 254 10.12 41.52 4.96
N SER A 255 9.45 41.29 3.83
CA SER A 255 8.41 42.19 3.30
C SER A 255 6.98 41.71 3.60
N GLN A 256 6.02 42.64 3.59
CA GLN A 256 4.60 42.32 3.77
C GLN A 256 4.02 41.54 2.57
N GLU A 257 4.57 41.78 1.38
CA GLU A 257 4.23 41.08 0.15
C GLU A 257 4.70 39.62 0.21
N GLU A 258 5.96 39.37 0.60
CA GLU A 258 6.51 38.02 0.82
C GLU A 258 5.68 37.23 1.82
N LYS A 259 5.27 37.86 2.94
CA LYS A 259 4.40 37.20 3.94
C LYS A 259 3.08 36.77 3.35
N THR A 260 2.51 37.59 2.46
CA THR A 260 1.21 37.33 1.84
C THR A 260 1.32 36.19 0.83
N PHE A 261 2.32 36.23 -0.05
CA PHE A 261 2.59 35.14 -1.00
C PHE A 261 2.98 33.83 -0.31
N PHE A 262 3.82 33.88 0.72
CA PHE A 262 4.20 32.71 1.50
C PHE A 262 2.99 32.11 2.23
N THR A 263 2.14 32.96 2.82
CA THR A 263 0.90 32.51 3.46
C THR A 263 -0.05 31.87 2.45
N PHE A 264 -0.20 32.48 1.28
CA PHE A 264 -1.01 31.95 0.19
C PHE A 264 -0.48 30.60 -0.31
N ALA A 265 0.82 30.51 -0.65
CA ALA A 265 1.46 29.27 -1.07
C ALA A 265 1.33 28.18 0.01
N ARG A 266 1.53 28.52 1.28
CA ARG A 266 1.35 27.58 2.40
C ARG A 266 -0.09 27.11 2.55
N LEU A 267 -1.06 27.99 2.35
CA LEU A 267 -2.49 27.64 2.38
C LEU A 267 -2.83 26.75 1.18
N MET A 268 -2.31 27.05 0.00
CA MET A 268 -2.45 26.24 -1.21
C MET A 268 -1.86 24.85 -0.97
N MET A 269 -0.58 24.73 -0.56
CA MET A 269 0.05 23.44 -0.24
C MET A 269 -0.69 22.64 0.84
N LYS A 270 -1.32 23.32 1.80
CA LYS A 270 -2.06 22.68 2.90
C LYS A 270 -3.46 22.22 2.49
N ASN A 271 -4.14 22.96 1.63
CA ASN A 271 -5.55 22.74 1.34
C ASN A 271 -5.77 22.08 -0.03
N GLU A 272 -4.89 22.31 -1.00
CA GLU A 272 -4.97 21.69 -2.33
C GLU A 272 -4.55 20.23 -2.28
N ARG A 273 -5.51 19.35 -2.56
CA ARG A 273 -5.30 17.91 -2.52
C ARG A 273 -4.34 17.45 -3.61
N ASP A 274 -4.52 17.97 -4.83
CA ASP A 274 -3.74 17.54 -6.00
C ASP A 274 -2.26 17.91 -5.83
N PHE A 275 -1.97 19.01 -5.12
CA PHE A 275 -0.61 19.36 -4.72
C PHE A 275 -0.02 18.31 -3.75
N LYS A 276 -0.74 17.94 -2.68
CA LYS A 276 -0.25 16.93 -1.71
C LYS A 276 0.04 15.59 -2.37
N LEU A 277 -0.87 15.14 -3.24
CA LEU A 277 -0.77 13.83 -3.90
C LEU A 277 0.41 13.76 -4.87
N LYS A 278 0.81 14.88 -5.51
CA LYS A 278 1.98 14.92 -6.42
C LYS A 278 3.30 15.17 -5.69
N VAL A 279 3.31 16.06 -4.69
CA VAL A 279 4.55 16.59 -4.11
C VAL A 279 5.00 15.83 -2.85
N TYR A 280 4.07 15.30 -2.04
CA TYR A 280 4.48 14.61 -0.81
C TYR A 280 5.08 13.23 -1.03
N PRO A 281 4.60 12.39 -1.98
CA PRO A 281 5.30 11.16 -2.32
C PRO A 281 6.73 11.42 -2.80
N SER A 282 6.94 12.38 -3.70
CA SER A 282 8.28 12.70 -4.23
C SER A 282 9.22 13.26 -3.17
N LEU A 283 8.72 14.10 -2.26
CA LEU A 283 9.49 14.53 -1.08
C LEU A 283 9.83 13.37 -0.14
N GLY A 284 8.87 12.47 0.10
CA GLY A 284 9.09 11.26 0.89
C GLY A 284 10.18 10.38 0.27
N PHE A 285 10.12 10.17 -1.04
CA PHE A 285 11.14 9.42 -1.79
C PHE A 285 12.53 10.08 -1.68
N SER A 286 12.61 11.40 -1.80
CA SER A 286 13.86 12.16 -1.66
C SER A 286 14.54 11.96 -0.29
N VAL A 287 13.76 11.76 0.78
CA VAL A 287 14.30 11.51 2.13
C VAL A 287 14.63 10.03 2.34
N VAL A 288 13.76 9.13 1.88
CA VAL A 288 13.88 7.69 2.16
C VAL A 288 14.97 7.03 1.31
N ILE A 289 15.12 7.42 0.05
CA ILE A 289 16.10 6.83 -0.88
C ILE A 289 17.54 6.95 -0.34
N PRO A 290 18.04 8.12 0.08
CA PRO A 290 19.39 8.24 0.66
C PRO A 290 19.58 7.35 1.90
N PHE A 291 18.56 7.25 2.76
CA PHE A 291 18.63 6.42 3.97
C PHE A 291 18.77 4.93 3.64
N ILE A 292 18.01 4.46 2.65
CA ILE A 292 18.11 3.10 2.11
C ILE A 292 19.51 2.82 1.56
N PHE A 293 20.08 3.74 0.79
CA PHE A 293 21.41 3.59 0.22
C PHE A 293 22.49 3.51 1.29
N ILE A 294 22.39 4.34 2.34
CA ILE A 294 23.32 4.28 3.49
C ILE A 294 23.22 2.93 4.20
N MET A 295 22.00 2.40 4.41
CA MET A 295 21.83 1.06 4.97
C MET A 295 22.27 -0.06 4.01
N SER A 296 22.33 0.20 2.70
CA SER A 296 22.81 -0.75 1.69
C SER A 296 24.33 -0.85 1.64
N GLY A 297 25.04 0.22 1.99
CA GLY A 297 26.50 0.30 1.88
C GLY A 297 27.24 -0.27 3.09
N TYR A 298 26.54 -0.79 4.11
CA TYR A 298 27.17 -1.21 5.36
C TYR A 298 27.92 -2.55 5.27
N ASP A 299 27.70 -3.33 4.20
CA ASP A 299 28.40 -4.62 3.93
C ASP A 299 29.66 -4.46 3.05
N GLN A 300 29.99 -3.24 2.62
CA GLN A 300 31.20 -2.99 1.84
C GLN A 300 32.34 -2.53 2.76
N ASP A 301 33.42 -3.30 2.76
CA ASP A 301 34.66 -3.07 3.50
C ASP A 301 35.11 -1.59 3.38
N PHE A 302 35.54 -0.97 4.49
CA PHE A 302 35.83 0.47 4.56
C PHE A 302 36.86 0.94 3.51
N ASP A 303 37.68 0.02 2.97
CA ASP A 303 38.64 0.26 1.89
C ASP A 303 37.99 0.48 0.50
N SER A 304 36.77 -0.02 0.28
CA SER A 304 35.99 0.21 -0.95
C SER A 304 35.29 1.57 -0.96
N ILE A 305 34.99 2.12 0.24
CA ILE A 305 34.47 3.48 0.45
C ILE A 305 35.55 4.51 0.09
N ALA A 306 36.81 4.24 0.41
CA ALA A 306 37.95 5.09 0.07
C ALA A 306 38.23 5.19 -1.44
N ASN A 307 37.93 4.14 -2.20
CA ASN A 307 38.21 4.06 -3.64
C ASN A 307 37.13 4.64 -4.57
N GLY A 308 36.14 5.36 -4.04
CA GLY A 308 35.26 6.24 -4.83
C GLY A 308 34.26 5.57 -5.79
N LYS A 309 34.23 4.24 -5.89
CA LYS A 309 33.26 3.50 -6.74
C LYS A 309 31.81 3.66 -6.28
N LEU A 310 31.57 3.71 -4.97
CA LEU A 310 30.24 3.93 -4.38
C LEU A 310 29.65 5.30 -4.76
N LYS A 311 30.50 6.32 -4.91
CA LYS A 311 30.08 7.68 -5.25
C LYS A 311 29.50 7.74 -6.68
N ASN A 312 30.05 6.97 -7.61
CA ASN A 312 29.57 6.92 -8.99
C ASN A 312 28.29 6.09 -9.15
N GLU A 313 28.12 4.98 -8.43
CA GLU A 313 26.89 4.19 -8.50
C GLU A 313 25.70 4.89 -7.82
N ILE A 314 25.91 5.53 -6.66
CA ILE A 314 24.87 6.32 -5.98
C ILE A 314 24.50 7.56 -6.83
N PHE A 315 25.48 8.20 -7.46
CA PHE A 315 25.22 9.37 -8.30
C PHE A 315 24.53 8.98 -9.62
N CYS A 316 24.94 7.90 -10.29
CA CYS A 316 24.30 7.45 -11.53
C CYS A 316 22.87 6.94 -11.31
N ASN A 317 22.61 6.15 -10.25
CA ASN A 317 21.25 5.68 -9.97
C ASN A 317 20.34 6.78 -9.39
N GLY A 318 20.89 7.68 -8.56
CA GLY A 318 20.17 8.85 -8.07
C GLY A 318 19.81 9.83 -9.21
N ALA A 319 20.72 10.03 -10.16
CA ALA A 319 20.46 10.83 -11.36
C ALA A 319 19.43 10.17 -12.29
N PHE A 320 19.46 8.85 -12.46
CA PHE A 320 18.49 8.13 -13.30
C PHE A 320 17.06 8.20 -12.75
N ILE A 321 16.89 8.13 -11.42
CA ILE A 321 15.58 8.26 -10.75
C ILE A 321 15.10 9.73 -10.73
N LEU A 322 16.01 10.70 -10.61
CA LEU A 322 15.68 12.11 -10.77
C LEU A 322 15.28 12.44 -12.21
N PHE A 323 15.92 11.82 -13.21
CA PHE A 323 15.58 12.00 -14.62
C PHE A 323 14.20 11.43 -14.96
N LEU A 324 13.85 10.24 -14.43
CA LEU A 324 12.52 9.64 -14.59
C LEU A 324 11.40 10.47 -13.94
N ASN A 325 11.66 11.11 -12.80
CA ASN A 325 10.68 12.02 -12.17
C ASN A 325 10.53 13.35 -12.93
N TYR A 326 11.51 13.75 -13.75
CA TYR A 326 11.47 15.00 -14.52
C TYR A 326 10.80 14.82 -15.90
N THR A 327 10.71 13.59 -16.41
CA THR A 327 10.08 13.31 -17.72
C THR A 327 8.56 13.18 -17.67
N ASP A 328 7.94 13.16 -16.49
CA ASP A 328 6.47 13.08 -16.29
C ASP A 328 5.83 14.40 -15.76
N LEU A 329 6.56 15.52 -15.88
CA LEU A 329 6.08 16.90 -15.65
C LEU A 329 5.84 17.58 -16.99
#